data_AF-D8UGC9-F1
#
_entry.id   AF-D8UGC9-F1
#
_cell.length_a   1.000
_cell.length_b   1.000
_cell.length_c   1.000
_cell.angle_alpha   90.00
_cell.angle_beta   90.00
_cell.angle_gamma   90.00
#
_symmetry.space_group_name_H-M   'P 1'
#
loop_
_entity.id
_entity.type
_entity.pdbx_description
1 polymer ?
#
loop_
_entity_poly.entity_id
_entity_poly.type
_entity_poly.pdbx_seq_one_letter_code
_entity_poly.pdbx_strand_id
1 'polypeptide(L)'
;MLACSAAARSSTTSSRTISGSAAAAVAATILQLSSAGVLVAAPLYDNLPGFGGDTQNVFFQAVRGAVEQRAPDLDDIYDENLMTEDLRKFVDAVLDGKLKPEQYQSERLKMNFRRDLDGRVSLRSREGRWYSVRPDMQAVPGFLLLRDPSGGAVFFLPPDEEGDGLAQLDLSDDVVVAELFSNTAWQDVMEPLAVRQPDGSVQQLQLSEREFRSVVSLVEGAEEPELEEEEEGGAEATQGRSGLAAN
;
A
#
# COMPACT_ATOMS: atom_id res chain seq x y z
N MET A 1 -23.48 6.90 70.89
CA MET A 1 -23.50 5.41 70.82
C MET A 1 -24.15 5.00 69.52
N LEU A 2 -23.36 4.53 68.55
CA LEU A 2 -23.75 3.59 67.50
C LEU A 2 -22.50 3.34 66.66
N ALA A 3 -21.92 2.16 66.89
CA ALA A 3 -20.80 1.60 66.16
C ALA A 3 -21.32 1.00 64.85
N CYS A 4 -20.58 1.14 63.75
CA CYS A 4 -20.77 0.29 62.58
C CYS A 4 -19.43 -0.15 62.01
N SER A 5 -19.36 -1.46 61.82
CA SER A 5 -18.19 -2.32 61.61
C SER A 5 -17.39 -2.07 60.35
N ALA A 6 -16.08 -2.21 60.50
CA ALA A 6 -15.14 -2.49 59.43
C ALA A 6 -15.29 -3.95 58.95
N ALA A 7 -15.35 -4.16 57.63
CA ALA A 7 -15.23 -5.48 57.02
C ALA A 7 -13.94 -5.53 56.20
N ALA A 8 -12.96 -6.25 56.74
CA ALA A 8 -11.74 -6.64 56.06
C ALA A 8 -12.08 -7.63 54.93
N ARG A 9 -11.54 -7.40 53.73
CA ARG A 9 -11.48 -8.42 52.68
C ARG A 9 -10.01 -8.77 52.42
N SER A 10 -9.65 -9.96 52.89
CA SER A 10 -8.45 -10.68 52.52
C SER A 10 -8.66 -11.34 51.15
N SER A 11 -7.72 -11.15 50.23
CA SER A 11 -7.65 -11.94 49.01
C SER A 11 -6.19 -12.31 48.72
N THR A 12 -5.84 -13.48 49.25
CA THR A 12 -5.13 -14.59 48.58
C THR A 12 -4.00 -14.23 47.61
N THR A 13 -2.78 -14.32 48.14
CA THR A 13 -1.53 -14.52 47.40
C THR A 13 -1.53 -15.92 46.78
N SER A 14 -1.59 -16.01 45.45
CA SER A 14 -1.36 -17.27 44.71
C SER A 14 0.09 -17.33 44.25
N SER A 15 0.88 -18.14 44.93
CA SER A 15 2.21 -18.57 44.53
C SER A 15 2.08 -19.55 43.35
N ARG A 16 2.63 -19.21 42.18
CA ARG A 16 2.85 -20.20 41.11
C ARG A 16 4.30 -20.64 41.12
N THR A 17 4.46 -21.92 41.43
CA THR A 17 5.70 -22.66 41.44
C THR A 17 6.29 -22.76 40.04
N ILE A 18 7.60 -22.56 40.01
CA ILE A 18 8.51 -22.75 38.89
C ILE A 18 8.59 -24.26 38.63
N SER A 19 8.29 -24.71 37.41
CA SER A 19 8.64 -26.05 36.96
C SER A 19 9.33 -25.92 35.61
N GLY A 20 10.61 -26.29 35.60
CA GLY A 20 11.45 -26.27 34.43
C GLY A 20 10.96 -27.23 33.37
N SER A 21 11.26 -26.91 32.12
CA SER A 21 11.17 -27.83 30.99
C SER A 21 12.25 -27.48 29.99
N ALA A 22 13.19 -28.43 29.89
CA ALA A 22 14.05 -28.80 28.78
C ALA A 22 14.52 -27.69 27.80
N ALA A 23 15.84 -27.47 27.81
CA ALA A 23 16.57 -26.89 26.71
C ALA A 23 16.40 -27.74 25.45
N ALA A 24 15.64 -27.25 24.47
CA ALA A 24 15.70 -27.71 23.10
C ALA A 24 16.67 -26.78 22.36
N ALA A 25 17.88 -27.29 22.07
CA ALA A 25 18.81 -26.66 21.16
C ALA A 25 18.22 -26.70 19.74
N VAL A 26 17.61 -25.58 19.32
CA VAL A 26 17.19 -25.40 17.94
C VAL A 26 18.44 -24.99 17.17
N ALA A 27 18.92 -25.89 16.32
CA ALA A 27 19.95 -25.62 15.35
C ALA A 27 19.57 -24.39 14.53
N ALA A 28 20.40 -23.35 14.63
CA ALA A 28 20.33 -22.18 13.77
C ALA A 28 20.76 -22.60 12.36
N THR A 29 19.82 -23.09 11.57
CA THR A 29 20.01 -23.21 10.12
C THR A 29 19.99 -21.80 9.56
N ILE A 30 21.19 -21.26 9.33
CA ILE A 30 21.41 -20.09 8.50
C ILE A 30 20.93 -20.47 7.09
N LEU A 31 19.71 -20.07 6.75
CA LEU A 31 19.29 -19.95 5.36
C LEU A 31 20.14 -18.86 4.74
N GLN A 32 21.22 -19.26 4.07
CA GLN A 32 21.81 -18.47 2.99
C GLN A 32 20.72 -18.28 1.95
N LEU A 33 20.10 -17.10 1.93
CA LEU A 33 19.33 -16.64 0.78
C LEU A 33 20.33 -16.50 -0.37
N SER A 34 20.40 -17.55 -1.17
CA SER A 34 21.04 -17.54 -2.47
C SER A 34 20.34 -16.48 -3.32
N SER A 35 21.07 -15.45 -3.66
CA SER A 35 20.74 -14.47 -4.69
C SER A 35 20.65 -15.17 -6.06
N ALA A 36 19.50 -15.72 -6.41
CA ALA A 36 19.19 -16.18 -7.76
C ALA A 36 17.68 -16.39 -7.91
N GLY A 37 17.00 -15.37 -8.44
CA GLY A 37 15.57 -15.42 -8.71
C GLY A 37 14.99 -14.02 -8.69
N VAL A 38 15.29 -13.23 -9.73
CA VAL A 38 14.58 -11.98 -10.00
C VAL A 38 13.13 -12.36 -10.28
N LEU A 39 12.24 -12.13 -9.33
CA LEU A 39 10.81 -12.22 -9.53
C LEU A 39 10.41 -10.96 -10.31
N VAL A 40 10.19 -11.14 -11.61
CA VAL A 40 9.67 -10.08 -12.50
C VAL A 40 8.20 -9.90 -12.17
N ALA A 41 7.87 -8.80 -11.52
CA ALA A 41 6.52 -8.38 -11.24
C ALA A 41 6.03 -7.53 -12.42
N ALA A 42 5.62 -8.19 -13.51
CA ALA A 42 5.00 -7.46 -14.62
C ALA A 42 3.63 -6.90 -14.19
N PRO A 43 3.32 -5.62 -14.43
CA PRO A 43 1.98 -5.08 -14.24
C PRO A 43 1.01 -5.85 -15.14
N LEU A 44 0.03 -6.49 -14.52
CA LEU A 44 -0.97 -7.34 -15.16
C LEU A 44 -2.05 -6.52 -15.91
N TYR A 45 -1.74 -5.29 -16.31
CA TYR A 45 -2.68 -4.36 -16.94
C TYR A 45 -2.70 -4.48 -18.47
N ASP A 46 -1.71 -5.12 -19.09
CA ASP A 46 -1.49 -4.99 -20.54
C ASP A 46 -2.04 -6.17 -21.39
N ASN A 47 -2.66 -7.18 -20.79
CA ASN A 47 -3.14 -8.37 -21.51
C ASN A 47 -4.58 -8.79 -21.15
N LEU A 48 -5.44 -7.83 -20.83
CA LEU A 48 -6.88 -8.07 -20.83
C LEU A 48 -7.43 -7.96 -22.26
N PRO A 49 -8.02 -9.03 -22.84
CA PRO A 49 -8.70 -8.94 -24.13
C PRO A 49 -9.86 -7.94 -24.01
N GLY A 50 -9.66 -6.75 -24.56
CA GLY A 50 -10.61 -5.63 -24.46
C GLY A 50 -10.00 -4.27 -24.10
N PHE A 51 -8.71 -4.20 -23.74
CA PHE A 51 -8.05 -2.95 -23.34
C PHE A 51 -7.00 -2.40 -24.32
N GLY A 52 -6.66 -3.15 -25.38
CA GLY A 52 -5.75 -2.67 -26.42
C GLY A 52 -6.47 -2.11 -27.65
N GLY A 53 -6.32 -0.80 -27.90
CA GLY A 53 -6.22 -0.27 -29.27
C GLY A 53 -7.44 0.43 -29.89
N ASP A 54 -8.68 0.06 -29.56
CA ASP A 54 -9.85 0.66 -30.22
C ASP A 54 -10.55 1.68 -29.31
N THR A 55 -10.18 2.95 -29.49
CA THR A 55 -10.77 4.16 -28.87
C THR A 55 -12.27 4.39 -29.19
N GLN A 56 -12.97 3.40 -29.75
CA GLN A 56 -14.38 3.47 -30.15
C GLN A 56 -15.23 2.32 -29.62
N ASN A 57 -14.96 1.81 -28.43
CA ASN A 57 -15.88 0.86 -27.82
C ASN A 57 -17.21 1.57 -27.49
N VAL A 58 -18.28 1.19 -28.19
CA VAL A 58 -19.64 1.75 -28.06
C VAL A 58 -20.13 1.68 -26.61
N PHE A 59 -19.66 0.68 -25.86
CA PHE A 59 -19.92 0.56 -24.43
C PHE A 59 -19.35 1.73 -23.63
N PHE A 60 -18.09 2.12 -23.84
CA PHE A 60 -17.48 3.25 -23.12
C PHE A 60 -18.10 4.60 -23.53
N GLN A 61 -18.53 4.75 -24.79
CA GLN A 61 -19.29 5.93 -25.21
C GLN A 61 -20.67 5.99 -24.55
N ALA A 62 -21.36 4.85 -24.40
CA ALA A 62 -22.64 4.77 -23.71
C ALA A 62 -22.51 5.04 -22.20
N VAL A 63 -21.46 4.51 -21.56
CA VAL A 63 -21.16 4.79 -20.14
C VAL A 63 -20.81 6.25 -19.94
N ARG A 64 -19.95 6.84 -20.80
CA ARG A 64 -19.59 8.27 -20.72
C ARG A 64 -20.81 9.17 -20.93
N GLY A 65 -21.66 8.84 -21.91
CA GLY A 65 -22.93 9.55 -22.12
C GLY A 65 -23.92 9.40 -20.95
N ALA A 66 -23.92 8.26 -20.26
CA ALA A 66 -24.72 8.05 -19.05
C ALA A 66 -24.17 8.82 -17.84
N VAL A 67 -22.85 8.95 -17.72
CA VAL A 67 -22.19 9.77 -16.69
C VAL A 67 -22.43 11.26 -16.95
N GLU A 68 -22.32 11.74 -18.19
CA GLU A 68 -22.60 13.14 -18.53
C GLU A 68 -24.08 13.52 -18.41
N GLN A 69 -25.00 12.57 -18.62
CA GLN A 69 -26.44 12.80 -18.47
C GLN A 69 -26.93 12.60 -17.03
N ARG A 70 -26.11 12.03 -16.14
CA ARG A 70 -26.36 12.04 -14.72
C ARG A 70 -26.12 13.49 -14.26
N ALA A 71 -27.20 14.21 -13.96
CA ALA A 71 -27.08 15.48 -13.25
C ALA A 71 -26.23 15.20 -11.99
N PRO A 72 -25.18 16.00 -11.70
CA PRO A 72 -24.36 15.77 -10.51
C PRO A 72 -25.30 15.72 -9.32
N ASP A 73 -25.36 14.57 -8.66
CA ASP A 73 -26.07 14.48 -7.39
C ASP A 73 -25.23 15.27 -6.39
N LEU A 74 -25.84 15.88 -5.38
CA LEU A 74 -25.13 16.73 -4.41
C LEU A 74 -24.12 15.95 -3.53
N ASP A 75 -24.11 14.62 -3.63
CA ASP A 75 -23.09 13.74 -3.06
C ASP A 75 -21.88 13.51 -4.00
N ASP A 76 -21.96 13.95 -5.26
CA ASP A 76 -20.97 13.72 -6.34
C ASP A 76 -19.98 14.89 -6.56
N ILE A 77 -19.97 15.92 -5.70
CA ILE A 77 -18.96 17.00 -5.76
C ILE A 77 -18.45 17.34 -4.35
N TYR A 78 -17.53 16.54 -3.78
CA TYR A 78 -16.47 16.96 -2.82
C TYR A 78 -16.73 18.13 -1.82
N ASP A 79 -17.95 18.28 -1.31
CA ASP A 79 -18.44 19.54 -0.72
C ASP A 79 -18.21 19.58 0.80
N GLU A 80 -17.35 20.52 1.24
CA GLU A 80 -17.25 21.13 2.59
C GLU A 80 -17.07 20.24 3.85
N ASN A 81 -17.24 18.92 3.79
CA ASN A 81 -17.23 18.01 4.95
C ASN A 81 -15.98 17.13 5.08
N LEU A 82 -15.00 17.21 4.17
CA LEU A 82 -13.68 16.58 4.37
C LEU A 82 -12.98 17.17 5.61
N MET A 83 -13.19 18.46 5.87
CA MET A 83 -12.70 19.15 7.07
C MET A 83 -13.72 19.05 8.20
N THR A 84 -13.82 17.86 8.81
CA THR A 84 -14.60 17.69 10.05
C THR A 84 -14.18 18.72 11.10
N GLU A 85 -15.10 19.10 12.01
CA GLU A 85 -14.79 20.07 13.06
C GLU A 85 -13.58 19.63 13.90
N ASP A 86 -13.44 18.33 14.14
CA ASP A 86 -12.32 17.76 14.87
C ASP A 86 -11.01 17.81 14.07
N LEU A 87 -11.04 17.57 12.75
CA LEU A 87 -9.87 17.74 11.88
C LEU A 87 -9.41 19.20 11.86
N ARG A 88 -10.33 20.15 11.69
CA ARG A 88 -10.00 21.58 11.71
C ARG A 88 -9.34 21.99 13.03
N LYS A 89 -9.91 21.59 14.17
CA LYS A 89 -9.34 21.85 15.49
C LYS A 89 -7.95 21.24 15.64
N PHE A 90 -7.75 20.04 15.11
CA PHE A 90 -6.45 19.36 15.14
C PHE A 90 -5.41 20.14 14.33
N VAL A 91 -5.72 20.50 13.09
CA VAL A 91 -4.85 21.27 12.20
C VAL A 91 -4.48 22.61 12.84
N ASP A 92 -5.46 23.38 13.33
CA ASP A 92 -5.23 24.66 14.01
C ASP A 92 -4.31 24.48 15.24
N ALA A 93 -4.53 23.43 16.04
CA ALA A 93 -3.73 23.19 17.24
C ALA A 93 -2.29 22.78 16.93
N VAL A 94 -2.05 22.05 15.83
CA VAL A 94 -0.72 21.70 15.34
C VAL A 94 -0.01 22.92 14.79
N LEU A 95 -0.65 23.69 13.90
CA LEU A 95 -0.08 24.88 13.25
C LEU A 95 0.24 26.00 14.25
N ASP A 96 -0.62 26.21 15.24
CA ASP A 96 -0.40 27.21 16.29
C ASP A 96 0.62 26.74 17.37
N GLY A 97 1.11 25.50 17.31
CA GLY A 97 2.00 24.92 18.31
C GLY A 97 1.36 24.82 19.70
N LYS A 98 0.02 24.70 19.77
CA LYS A 98 -0.74 24.66 21.03
C LYS A 98 -0.73 23.28 21.71
N LEU A 99 -0.37 22.24 20.96
CA LEU A 99 -0.32 20.86 21.47
C LEU A 99 0.95 20.61 22.27
N LYS A 100 0.79 20.10 23.50
CA LYS A 100 1.90 19.56 24.28
C LYS A 100 2.31 18.19 23.76
N PRO A 101 3.58 17.76 23.93
CA PRO A 101 4.05 16.44 23.50
C PRO A 101 3.16 15.27 23.96
N GLU A 102 2.61 15.35 25.17
CA GLU A 102 1.75 14.30 25.74
C GLU A 102 0.37 14.24 25.08
N GLN A 103 -0.07 15.31 24.42
CA GLN A 103 -1.40 15.43 23.81
C GLN A 103 -1.44 14.96 22.35
N TYR A 104 -0.30 14.99 21.65
CA TYR A 104 -0.24 14.58 20.23
C TYR A 104 -0.83 13.20 20.01
N GLN A 105 -0.45 12.22 20.82
CA GLN A 105 -0.93 10.86 20.63
C GLN A 105 -2.46 10.75 20.80
N SER A 106 -3.04 11.44 21.79
CA SER A 106 -4.50 11.41 21.97
C SER A 106 -5.26 12.07 20.82
N GLU A 107 -4.73 13.15 20.25
CA GLU A 107 -5.36 13.82 19.11
C GLU A 107 -5.23 13.01 17.81
N ARG A 108 -4.05 12.43 17.55
CA ARG A 108 -3.84 11.52 16.40
C ARG A 108 -4.83 10.36 16.40
N LEU A 109 -5.07 9.77 17.58
CA LEU A 109 -6.02 8.66 17.73
C LEU A 109 -7.47 9.06 17.39
N LYS A 110 -7.86 10.32 17.61
CA LYS A 110 -9.18 10.83 17.17
C LYS A 110 -9.25 10.94 15.66
N MET A 111 -8.12 11.25 15.02
CA MET A 111 -7.97 11.36 13.57
C MET A 111 -7.70 10.01 12.89
N ASN A 112 -7.96 8.88 13.56
CA ASN A 112 -7.76 7.53 13.03
C ASN A 112 -6.32 7.21 12.60
N PHE A 113 -5.30 7.84 13.20
CA PHE A 113 -3.92 7.42 13.01
C PHE A 113 -3.11 7.45 14.31
N ARG A 114 -1.91 6.88 14.28
CA ARG A 114 -0.94 6.99 15.37
C ARG A 114 0.47 6.96 14.82
N ARG A 115 1.42 7.43 15.63
CA ARG A 115 2.85 7.20 15.39
C ARG A 115 3.38 6.18 16.38
N ASP A 116 4.20 5.27 15.88
CA ASP A 116 4.98 4.36 16.69
C ASP A 116 6.27 5.07 17.18
N LEU A 117 6.99 4.45 18.12
CA LEU A 117 8.20 5.04 18.71
C LEU A 117 9.34 5.24 17.69
N ASP A 118 9.29 4.55 16.55
CA ASP A 118 10.23 4.69 15.45
C ASP A 118 9.77 5.70 14.39
N GLY A 119 8.71 6.48 14.67
CA GLY A 119 8.19 7.54 13.81
C GLY A 119 7.25 7.05 12.70
N ARG A 120 7.02 5.73 12.58
CA ARG A 120 6.12 5.16 11.57
C ARG A 120 4.68 5.50 11.84
N VAL A 121 3.93 5.65 10.76
CA VAL A 121 2.50 5.93 10.80
C VAL A 121 1.74 4.60 10.74
N SER A 122 0.75 4.46 11.62
CA SER A 122 -0.26 3.42 11.51
C SER A 122 -1.64 4.05 11.39
N LEU A 123 -2.45 3.59 10.44
CA LEU A 123 -3.82 4.04 10.20
C LEU A 123 -4.82 3.09 10.84
N ARG A 124 -5.96 3.62 11.29
CA ARG A 124 -7.06 2.84 11.85
C ARG A 124 -8.15 2.66 10.79
N SER A 125 -8.55 1.42 10.55
CA SER A 125 -9.66 1.09 9.66
C SER A 125 -11.01 1.42 10.28
N ARG A 126 -12.09 1.36 9.48
CA ARG A 126 -13.48 1.53 9.97
C ARG A 126 -13.85 0.47 11.02
N GLU A 127 -13.27 -0.73 10.88
CA GLU A 127 -13.42 -1.84 11.82
C GLU A 127 -12.52 -1.71 13.06
N GLY A 128 -11.72 -0.65 13.15
CA GLY A 128 -10.83 -0.38 14.27
C GLY A 128 -9.49 -1.12 14.20
N ARG A 129 -9.17 -1.79 13.08
CA ARG A 129 -7.89 -2.49 12.85
C ARG A 129 -6.80 -1.48 12.51
N TRP A 130 -5.56 -1.75 12.92
CA TRP A 130 -4.43 -0.87 12.64
C TRP A 130 -3.64 -1.39 11.43
N TYR A 131 -3.27 -0.52 10.49
CA TYR A 131 -2.45 -0.85 9.33
C TYR A 131 -1.17 -0.03 9.39
N SER A 132 -0.01 -0.67 9.23
CA SER A 132 1.27 0.06 9.14
C SER A 132 1.41 0.65 7.74
N VAL A 133 1.71 1.94 7.65
CA VAL A 133 1.80 2.67 6.37
C VAL A 133 3.22 3.11 6.08
N ARG A 134 3.58 3.07 4.81
CA ARG A 134 4.90 3.46 4.33
C ARG A 134 4.81 4.05 2.92
N PRO A 135 5.60 5.09 2.59
CA PRO A 135 5.74 5.52 1.21
C PRO A 135 6.68 4.57 0.46
N ASP A 136 6.31 4.21 -0.76
CA ASP A 136 7.25 3.55 -1.66
C ASP A 136 8.30 4.57 -2.11
N MET A 137 9.59 4.26 -1.90
CA MET A 137 10.65 5.26 -2.01
C MET A 137 11.31 5.32 -3.38
N GLN A 138 11.08 4.36 -4.28
CA GLN A 138 11.86 4.29 -5.52
C GLN A 138 11.04 4.29 -6.82
N ALA A 139 9.85 3.70 -6.86
CA ALA A 139 9.25 3.37 -8.15
C ALA A 139 8.22 4.38 -8.68
N VAL A 140 7.29 4.84 -7.84
CA VAL A 140 6.24 5.78 -8.26
C VAL A 140 5.94 6.76 -7.13
N PRO A 141 6.19 8.08 -7.31
CA PRO A 141 5.78 9.09 -6.36
C PRO A 141 4.28 8.97 -6.03
N GLY A 142 3.94 9.10 -4.75
CA GLY A 142 2.56 8.98 -4.29
C GLY A 142 2.09 7.57 -3.96
N PHE A 143 2.87 6.54 -4.31
CA PHE A 143 2.51 5.16 -3.99
C PHE A 143 2.69 4.88 -2.49
N LEU A 144 1.62 4.42 -1.85
CA LEU A 144 1.63 4.06 -0.43
C LEU A 144 1.38 2.58 -0.24
N LEU A 145 2.19 1.95 0.59
CA LEU A 145 2.04 0.56 0.99
C LEU A 145 1.41 0.50 2.38
N LEU A 146 0.47 -0.42 2.55
CA LEU A 146 -0.20 -0.71 3.81
C LEU A 146 -0.02 -2.18 4.16
N ARG A 147 0.32 -2.47 5.42
CA ARG A 147 0.45 -3.82 5.94
C ARG A 147 -0.53 -4.07 7.07
N ASP A 148 -1.33 -5.14 6.94
CA ASP A 148 -2.11 -5.67 8.06
C ASP A 148 -1.21 -6.38 9.08
N PRO A 149 -1.20 -5.98 10.37
CA PRO A 149 -0.38 -6.61 11.40
C PRO A 149 -0.83 -8.02 11.76
N SER A 150 -2.08 -8.38 11.49
CA SER A 150 -2.65 -9.67 11.90
C SER A 150 -2.20 -10.80 10.95
N GLY A 151 -2.31 -10.58 9.64
CA GLY A 151 -1.94 -11.57 8.62
C GLY A 151 -0.61 -11.31 7.92
N GLY A 152 -0.12 -10.06 7.93
CA GLY A 152 1.01 -9.63 7.09
C GLY A 152 0.60 -9.23 5.67
N ALA A 153 -0.69 -9.21 5.36
CA ALA A 153 -1.19 -8.94 4.03
C ALA A 153 -0.85 -7.51 3.62
N VAL A 154 -0.30 -7.35 2.43
CA VAL A 154 0.10 -6.05 1.88
C VAL A 154 -0.95 -5.57 0.90
N PHE A 155 -1.23 -4.28 1.00
CA PHE A 155 -2.12 -3.51 0.16
C PHE A 155 -1.37 -2.27 -0.33
N PHE A 156 -1.90 -1.64 -1.36
CA PHE A 156 -1.42 -0.35 -1.80
C PHE A 156 -2.58 0.62 -2.03
N LEU A 157 -2.26 1.92 -2.01
CA LEU A 157 -3.15 2.96 -2.48
C LEU A 157 -2.63 3.41 -3.85
N PRO A 158 -3.42 3.28 -4.93
CA PRO A 158 -3.02 3.74 -6.24
C PRO A 158 -2.79 5.26 -6.21
N PRO A 159 -1.86 5.78 -7.02
CA PRO A 159 -1.77 7.20 -7.24
C PRO A 159 -3.06 7.68 -7.93
N ASP A 160 -3.35 8.96 -7.80
CA ASP A 160 -4.48 9.59 -8.47
C ASP A 160 -4.35 9.44 -10.00
N GLU A 161 -5.46 9.12 -10.68
CA GLU A 161 -5.51 8.81 -12.12
C GLU A 161 -5.05 10.00 -12.98
N GLU A 162 -5.19 11.21 -12.46
CA GLU A 162 -4.78 12.44 -13.16
C GLU A 162 -3.26 12.60 -13.23
N GLY A 163 -2.47 11.76 -12.54
CA GLY A 163 -1.00 11.68 -12.68
C GLY A 163 -0.21 12.93 -12.28
N ASP A 164 -0.88 14.04 -11.96
CA ASP A 164 -0.29 15.36 -11.83
C ASP A 164 0.08 15.76 -10.39
N GLY A 165 -0.33 15.01 -9.36
CA GLY A 165 -0.54 15.66 -8.06
C GLY A 165 -0.04 15.00 -6.78
N LEU A 166 0.18 13.69 -6.72
CA LEU A 166 0.69 13.07 -5.50
C LEU A 166 2.22 13.28 -5.41
N ALA A 167 2.58 14.55 -5.21
CA ALA A 167 3.83 14.95 -4.60
C ALA A 167 4.15 13.98 -3.47
N GLN A 168 5.41 13.56 -3.40
CA GLN A 168 5.92 12.65 -2.38
C GLN A 168 5.28 12.95 -1.02
N LEU A 169 4.33 12.11 -0.62
CA LEU A 169 3.54 12.36 0.58
C LEU A 169 4.47 12.32 1.79
N ASP A 170 4.65 13.48 2.42
CA ASP A 170 5.48 13.57 3.61
C ASP A 170 4.70 13.04 4.82
N LEU A 171 4.84 11.74 5.06
CA LEU A 171 4.26 11.09 6.23
C LEU A 171 4.93 11.54 7.54
N SER A 172 5.93 12.42 7.53
CA SER A 172 6.48 13.05 8.74
C SER A 172 5.60 14.20 9.27
N ASP A 173 4.75 14.79 8.41
CA ASP A 173 3.78 15.81 8.81
C ASP A 173 2.46 15.18 9.26
N ASP A 174 2.06 15.50 10.48
CA ASP A 174 0.79 15.02 11.06
C ASP A 174 -0.43 15.66 10.40
N VAL A 175 -0.32 16.89 9.90
CA VAL A 175 -1.42 17.60 9.22
C VAL A 175 -1.74 16.86 7.92
N VAL A 176 -0.72 16.59 7.11
CA VAL A 176 -0.86 15.85 5.85
C VAL A 176 -1.48 14.46 6.08
N VAL A 177 -0.99 13.73 7.09
CA VAL A 177 -1.53 12.40 7.44
C VAL A 177 -3.00 12.51 7.88
N ALA A 178 -3.35 13.51 8.69
CA ALA A 178 -4.71 13.69 9.16
C ALA A 178 -5.68 14.08 8.02
N GLU A 179 -5.27 14.99 7.15
CA GLU A 179 -6.07 15.43 6.00
C GLU A 179 -6.38 14.27 5.04
N LEU A 180 -5.39 13.42 4.78
CA LEU A 180 -5.55 12.29 3.85
C LEU A 180 -6.33 11.12 4.44
N PHE A 181 -6.14 10.81 5.72
CA PHE A 181 -6.60 9.52 6.27
C PHE A 181 -7.68 9.60 7.35
N SER A 182 -8.00 10.79 7.86
CA SER A 182 -8.97 10.92 8.97
C SER A 182 -10.37 10.40 8.63
N ASN A 183 -10.82 10.61 7.40
CA ASN A 183 -12.15 10.23 6.92
C ASN A 183 -12.30 8.73 6.61
N THR A 184 -11.22 7.95 6.68
CA THR A 184 -11.18 6.52 6.33
C THR A 184 -11.54 6.15 4.87
N ALA A 185 -11.71 7.13 3.98
CA ALA A 185 -12.05 6.92 2.56
C ALA A 185 -10.97 6.15 1.79
N TRP A 186 -9.72 6.21 2.27
CA TRP A 186 -8.60 5.41 1.74
C TRP A 186 -8.89 3.90 1.68
N GLN A 187 -9.79 3.37 2.52
CA GLN A 187 -10.17 1.96 2.46
C GLN A 187 -10.95 1.59 1.20
N ASP A 188 -11.64 2.54 0.60
CA ASP A 188 -12.48 2.29 -0.58
C ASP A 188 -11.64 2.17 -1.86
N VAL A 189 -10.44 2.76 -1.85
CA VAL A 189 -9.45 2.72 -2.95
C VAL A 189 -8.25 1.82 -2.66
N MET A 190 -8.26 1.11 -1.52
CA MET A 190 -7.16 0.22 -1.15
C MET A 190 -7.24 -1.09 -1.94
N GLU A 191 -6.14 -1.44 -2.62
CA GLU A 191 -6.06 -2.66 -3.43
C GLU A 191 -5.07 -3.67 -2.85
N PRO A 192 -5.35 -4.99 -2.91
CA PRO A 192 -4.40 -6.01 -2.46
C PRO A 192 -3.21 -6.08 -3.41
N LEU A 193 -1.99 -6.00 -2.86
CA LEU A 193 -0.79 -6.16 -3.67
C LEU A 193 -0.57 -7.65 -3.94
N ALA A 194 -0.63 -8.06 -5.20
CA ALA A 194 -0.46 -9.45 -5.60
C ALA A 194 0.86 -9.68 -6.35
N VAL A 195 1.47 -10.84 -6.13
CA VAL A 195 2.70 -11.26 -6.79
C VAL A 195 2.42 -12.53 -7.59
N ARG A 196 2.88 -12.54 -8.83
CA ARG A 196 2.87 -13.73 -9.68
C ARG A 196 4.01 -14.66 -9.28
N GLN A 197 3.68 -15.90 -8.95
CA GLN A 197 4.65 -16.93 -8.62
C GLN A 197 5.20 -17.61 -9.90
N PRO A 198 6.34 -18.33 -9.82
CA PRO A 198 6.91 -19.03 -10.96
C PRO A 198 6.00 -20.09 -11.60
N ASP A 199 5.01 -20.58 -10.85
CA ASP A 199 4.00 -21.54 -11.34
C ASP A 199 2.86 -20.85 -12.11
N GLY A 200 2.91 -19.52 -12.26
CA GLY A 200 1.88 -18.71 -12.90
C GLY A 200 0.71 -18.36 -11.99
N SER A 201 0.66 -18.86 -10.75
CA SER A 201 -0.37 -18.48 -9.79
C SER A 201 -0.16 -17.05 -9.29
N VAL A 202 -1.26 -16.37 -8.96
CA VAL A 202 -1.25 -15.02 -8.38
C VAL A 202 -1.65 -15.14 -6.92
N GLN A 203 -0.77 -14.71 -6.01
CA GLN A 203 -1.02 -14.73 -4.57
C GLN A 203 -0.82 -13.34 -3.99
N GLN A 204 -1.64 -12.97 -3.01
CA GLN A 204 -1.45 -11.71 -2.29
C GLN A 204 -0.11 -11.74 -1.55
N LEU A 205 0.65 -10.65 -1.66
CA LEU A 205 1.91 -10.46 -0.97
C LEU A 205 1.67 -10.47 0.55
N GLN A 206 2.40 -11.34 1.24
CA GLN A 206 2.41 -11.44 2.69
C GLN A 206 3.82 -11.10 3.17
N LEU A 207 3.96 -10.09 4.02
CA LEU A 207 5.23 -9.70 4.61
C LEU A 207 5.12 -9.70 6.14
N SER A 208 6.17 -10.20 6.80
CA SER A 208 6.36 -9.93 8.22
C SER A 208 6.62 -8.43 8.44
N GLU A 209 6.46 -7.96 9.68
CA GLU A 209 6.74 -6.57 10.01
C GLU A 209 8.18 -6.20 9.66
N ARG A 210 9.15 -7.08 9.99
CA ARG A 210 10.56 -6.85 9.70
C ARG A 210 10.81 -6.74 8.19
N GLU A 211 10.24 -7.63 7.38
CA GLU A 211 10.39 -7.59 5.93
C GLU A 211 9.78 -6.31 5.35
N PHE A 212 8.56 -5.96 5.76
CA PHE A 212 7.89 -4.72 5.34
C PHE A 212 8.71 -3.46 5.68
N ARG A 213 9.41 -3.47 6.81
CA ARG A 213 10.34 -2.39 7.21
C ARG A 213 11.61 -2.35 6.36
N SER A 214 12.00 -3.46 5.75
CA SER A 214 13.23 -3.61 4.96
C SER A 214 13.02 -3.50 3.44
N VAL A 215 11.78 -3.58 2.94
CA VAL A 215 11.45 -3.28 1.53
C VAL A 215 12.01 -1.91 1.16
N VAL A 216 12.68 -1.75 0.02
CA VAL A 216 13.13 -0.43 -0.45
C VAL A 216 12.22 0.04 -1.59
N SER A 217 11.86 -0.90 -2.47
CA SER A 217 10.87 -0.80 -3.53
C SER A 217 10.29 -2.17 -3.83
N LEU A 218 9.01 -2.23 -4.23
CA LEU A 218 8.38 -3.46 -4.73
C LEU A 218 8.14 -3.43 -6.24
N VAL A 219 8.11 -2.25 -6.85
CA VAL A 219 7.66 -2.07 -8.24
C VAL A 219 8.84 -2.04 -9.24
N GLU A 220 10.09 -1.99 -8.76
CA GLU A 220 11.30 -1.97 -9.60
C GLU A 220 11.56 -3.29 -10.38
N GLY A 221 10.78 -4.35 -10.12
CA GLY A 221 10.84 -5.61 -10.87
C GLY A 221 9.98 -5.67 -12.14
N ALA A 222 9.42 -4.53 -12.56
CA ALA A 222 8.55 -4.39 -13.73
C ALA A 222 9.27 -3.82 -14.97
N GLU A 223 10.60 -3.86 -15.02
CA GLU A 223 11.30 -3.61 -16.29
C GLU A 223 10.79 -4.67 -17.29
N GLU A 224 9.96 -4.21 -18.22
CA GLU A 224 9.56 -4.96 -19.40
C GLU A 224 10.85 -5.56 -19.99
N PRO A 225 10.90 -6.87 -20.26
CA PRO A 225 12.02 -7.39 -21.04
C PRO A 225 12.02 -6.57 -22.33
N GLU A 226 13.06 -5.76 -22.52
CA GLU A 226 13.35 -5.14 -23.79
C GLU A 226 13.22 -6.27 -24.81
N LEU A 227 12.14 -6.22 -25.59
CA LEU A 227 11.97 -7.12 -26.71
C LEU A 227 13.18 -6.80 -27.58
N GLU A 228 14.23 -7.61 -27.46
CA GLU A 228 15.29 -7.66 -28.45
C GLU A 228 14.55 -7.86 -29.76
N GLU A 229 14.40 -6.78 -30.52
CA GLU A 229 13.92 -6.81 -31.90
C GLU A 229 14.88 -7.77 -32.60
N GLU A 230 14.48 -9.03 -32.71
CA GLU A 230 15.09 -9.97 -33.62
C GLU A 230 15.01 -9.27 -34.98
N GLU A 231 16.13 -8.70 -35.41
CA GLU A 231 16.34 -8.22 -36.78
C GLU A 231 16.11 -9.42 -37.71
N GLU A 232 14.85 -9.66 -38.03
CA GLU A 232 14.41 -10.53 -39.09
C GLU A 232 14.93 -9.94 -40.41
N GLY A 233 16.00 -10.54 -40.90
CA GLY A 233 15.98 -11.02 -42.28
C GLY A 233 16.10 -9.97 -43.38
N GLY A 234 17.27 -9.31 -43.46
CA GLY A 234 17.79 -8.78 -44.71
C GLY A 234 18.53 -9.84 -45.54
N ALA A 235 17.88 -10.96 -45.88
CA ALA A 235 18.44 -11.96 -46.79
C ALA A 235 18.49 -11.40 -48.22
N GLU A 236 19.61 -10.76 -48.59
CA GLU A 236 19.89 -10.34 -49.96
C GLU A 236 20.20 -11.56 -50.83
N ALA A 237 19.13 -12.17 -51.36
CA ALA A 237 19.20 -13.22 -52.33
C ALA A 237 19.14 -12.67 -53.77
N THR A 238 20.19 -12.98 -54.52
CA THR A 238 20.14 -13.34 -55.95
C THR A 238 20.05 -12.20 -56.99
N GLN A 239 21.13 -11.99 -57.73
CA GLN A 239 21.01 -11.90 -59.20
C GLN A 239 22.27 -12.41 -59.90
N GLY A 240 22.19 -13.67 -60.32
CA GLY A 240 23.09 -14.23 -61.32
C GLY A 240 22.85 -13.58 -62.67
N ARG A 241 23.95 -13.26 -63.37
CA ARG A 241 23.93 -12.97 -64.80
C ARG A 241 25.00 -13.80 -65.48
N SER A 242 24.57 -14.97 -65.94
CA SER A 242 25.30 -15.85 -66.83
C SER A 242 25.11 -15.38 -68.28
N GLY A 243 26.21 -15.35 -69.04
CA GLY A 243 26.26 -15.45 -70.50
C GLY A 243 25.89 -14.18 -71.30
N LEU A 244 26.69 -13.81 -72.31
CA LEU A 244 26.59 -14.35 -73.67
C LEU A 244 27.45 -13.56 -74.69
N ALA A 245 28.10 -14.29 -75.60
CA ALA A 245 28.60 -13.95 -76.96
C ALA A 245 29.75 -12.91 -77.08
N ALA A 246 30.92 -13.22 -77.67
CA ALA A 246 31.26 -13.71 -79.01
C ALA A 246 31.12 -12.66 -80.14
N ASN A 247 32.20 -11.93 -80.43
CA ASN A 247 32.93 -11.90 -81.73
C ASN A 247 34.03 -10.84 -81.69
#